data_AF-A0A0F5VFA0-F1
#
_entry.id   AF-A0A0F5VFA0-F1
#
_cell.length_a   1.000
_cell.length_b   1.000
_cell.length_c   1.000
_cell.angle_alpha   90.00
_cell.angle_beta   90.00
_cell.angle_gamma   90.00
#
_symmetry.space_group_name_H-M   'P 1'
#
loop_
_entity.id
_entity.type
_entity.pdbx_description
1 polymer ?
#
loop_
_entity_poly.entity_id
_entity_poly.type
_entity_poly.pdbx_seq_one_letter_code
_entity_poly.pdbx_strand_id
1 'polypeptide(L)'
;MQKNHEISHAKSWINKLAAMDAHPKLTGILQSSRIMTQQYAAYCRLQNLMAFTYSQVSHQQLLADTLAASGCDALICDQRHYPALWYMLHQIHRPMLVILNQEVWTPDWCWQFDHHQFLCQQDLL
;
A
#
# COMPACT_ATOMS: atom_id res chain seq x y z
N MET A 1 17.47 13.16 11.82
CA MET A 1 17.90 11.95 11.07
C MET A 1 16.74 11.03 10.62
N GLN A 2 15.52 11.14 11.19
CA GLN A 2 14.35 10.32 10.79
C GLN A 2 13.85 10.56 9.34
N LYS A 3 13.80 11.81 8.86
CA LYS A 3 13.27 12.14 7.52
C LYS A 3 13.99 11.42 6.36
N ASN A 4 15.30 11.20 6.46
CA ASN A 4 16.06 10.55 5.39
C ASN A 4 15.76 9.04 5.30
N HIS A 5 15.42 8.38 6.40
CA HIS A 5 15.06 6.96 6.41
C HIS A 5 13.68 6.74 5.79
N GLU A 6 12.72 7.61 6.09
CA GLU A 6 11.36 7.58 5.53
C GLU A 6 11.36 7.79 4.01
N ILE A 7 12.15 8.76 3.52
CA ILE A 7 12.35 9.03 2.09
C ILE A 7 12.96 7.81 1.38
N SER A 8 13.98 7.20 1.99
CA SER A 8 14.62 5.99 1.47
C SER A 8 13.65 4.81 1.39
N HIS A 9 12.79 4.66 2.40
CA HIS A 9 11.79 3.59 2.47
C HIS A 9 10.74 3.70 1.36
N ALA A 10 10.15 4.88 1.16
CA ALA A 10 9.14 5.07 0.12
C ALA A 10 9.69 4.76 -1.27
N LYS A 11 10.91 5.24 -1.57
CA LYS A 11 11.60 4.96 -2.82
C LYS A 11 11.87 3.46 -3.00
N SER A 12 12.30 2.76 -1.96
CA SER A 12 12.63 1.33 -2.01
C SER A 12 11.40 0.49 -2.35
N TRP A 13 10.26 0.77 -1.73
CA TRP A 13 9.00 0.10 -2.05
C TRP A 13 8.57 0.31 -3.49
N ILE A 14 8.62 1.56 -3.97
CA ILE A 14 8.22 1.86 -5.35
C ILE A 14 9.19 1.21 -6.36
N ASN A 15 10.49 1.21 -6.07
CA ASN A 15 11.47 0.50 -6.90
C ASN A 15 11.20 -1.00 -6.95
N LYS A 16 10.84 -1.62 -5.81
CA LYS A 16 10.47 -3.03 -5.77
C LYS A 16 9.23 -3.30 -6.62
N LEU A 17 8.17 -2.49 -6.48
CA LEU A 17 6.97 -2.60 -7.32
C LEU A 17 7.27 -2.45 -8.82
N ALA A 18 8.13 -1.50 -9.18
CA ALA A 18 8.52 -1.26 -10.56
C ALA A 18 9.42 -2.36 -11.15
N ALA A 19 10.05 -3.19 -10.31
CA ALA A 19 10.91 -4.30 -10.73
C ALA A 19 10.17 -5.65 -10.77
N MET A 20 8.91 -5.71 -10.36
CA MET A 20 8.13 -6.95 -10.42
C MET A 20 7.69 -7.26 -11.84
N ASP A 21 7.86 -8.51 -12.28
CA ASP A 21 7.40 -8.97 -13.60
C ASP A 21 5.91 -8.68 -13.83
N ALA A 22 5.11 -8.89 -12.78
CA ALA A 22 3.71 -8.48 -12.71
C ALA A 22 3.63 -7.01 -12.24
N HIS A 23 3.95 -6.08 -13.15
CA HIS A 23 3.86 -4.64 -12.88
C HIS A 23 2.44 -4.25 -12.43
N PRO A 24 2.28 -3.63 -11.25
CA PRO A 24 0.97 -3.19 -10.79
C PRO A 24 0.46 -2.05 -11.68
N LYS A 25 -0.78 -2.19 -12.16
CA LYS A 25 -1.44 -1.19 -13.00
C LYS A 25 -1.86 0.03 -12.19
N LEU A 26 -2.31 -0.18 -10.95
CA LEU A 26 -2.80 0.89 -10.10
C LEU A 26 -2.46 0.63 -8.62
N THR A 27 -1.57 1.47 -8.08
CA THR A 27 -1.16 1.41 -6.68
C THR A 27 -2.03 2.33 -5.81
N GLY A 28 -2.79 1.76 -4.88
CA GLY A 28 -3.46 2.50 -3.81
C GLY A 28 -2.47 2.91 -2.73
N ILE A 29 -2.61 4.13 -2.19
CA ILE A 29 -1.76 4.64 -1.11
C ILE A 29 -2.64 5.04 0.07
N LEU A 30 -2.59 4.22 1.12
CA LEU A 30 -3.26 4.39 2.41
C LEU A 30 -2.24 4.78 3.49
N GLN A 31 -2.01 6.07 3.64
CA GLN A 31 -1.03 6.60 4.59
C GLN A 31 -1.65 7.75 5.38
N SER A 32 -1.41 7.73 6.69
CA SER A 32 -1.88 8.77 7.62
C SER A 32 -1.05 10.05 7.54
N SER A 33 0.22 9.92 7.16
CA SER A 33 1.09 11.07 6.91
C SER A 33 0.90 11.58 5.49
N ARG A 34 0.36 12.80 5.35
CA ARG A 34 0.23 13.49 4.07
C ARG A 34 1.57 13.60 3.34
N ILE A 35 2.67 13.80 4.07
CA ILE A 35 4.02 13.88 3.51
C ILE A 35 4.39 12.54 2.88
N MET A 36 4.14 11.42 3.57
CA MET A 36 4.40 10.09 3.03
C MET A 36 3.52 9.80 1.82
N THR A 37 2.23 10.12 1.88
CA THR A 37 1.31 9.97 0.73
C THR A 37 1.84 10.68 -0.51
N GLN A 38 2.28 11.94 -0.35
CA GLN A 38 2.85 12.72 -1.45
C GLN A 38 4.16 12.13 -1.98
N GLN A 39 5.01 11.59 -1.10
CA GLN A 39 6.26 10.94 -1.49
C GLN A 39 6.01 9.66 -2.29
N TYR A 40 5.16 8.76 -1.80
CA TYR A 40 4.79 7.54 -2.54
C TYR A 40 4.21 7.89 -3.91
N ALA A 41 3.28 8.84 -3.98
CA ALA A 41 2.69 9.26 -5.26
C ALA A 41 3.72 9.87 -6.21
N ALA A 42 4.64 10.69 -5.70
CA ALA A 42 5.72 11.27 -6.49
C ALA A 42 6.65 10.19 -7.06
N TYR A 43 7.01 9.19 -6.25
CA TYR A 43 7.84 8.08 -6.70
C TYR A 43 7.13 7.18 -7.69
N CYS A 44 5.84 6.86 -7.48
CA CYS A 44 5.04 6.12 -8.47
C CYS A 44 5.09 6.81 -9.83
N ARG A 45 4.88 8.13 -9.85
CA ARG A 45 4.94 8.93 -11.09
C ARG A 45 6.32 8.86 -11.76
N LEU A 46 7.41 8.90 -10.97
CA LEU A 46 8.77 8.78 -11.52
C LEU A 46 9.05 7.40 -12.13
N GLN A 47 8.41 6.34 -11.62
CA GLN A 47 8.52 4.98 -12.17
C GLN A 47 7.40 4.64 -13.16
N ASN A 48 6.64 5.63 -13.65
CA ASN A 48 5.50 5.45 -14.55
C ASN A 48 4.38 4.52 -14.02
N LEU A 49 4.25 4.40 -12.70
CA LEU A 49 3.15 3.69 -12.04
C LEU A 49 1.97 4.64 -11.77
N MET A 50 0.74 4.18 -12.02
CA MET A 50 -0.45 4.92 -11.62
C MET A 50 -0.65 4.80 -10.11
N ALA A 51 -1.01 5.91 -9.47
CA ALA A 51 -1.24 5.96 -8.04
C ALA A 51 -2.60 6.58 -7.73
N PHE A 52 -3.35 5.93 -6.85
CA PHE A 52 -4.55 6.48 -6.23
C PHE A 52 -4.23 6.83 -4.77
N THR A 53 -4.36 8.12 -4.44
CA THR A 53 -4.11 8.61 -3.08
C THR A 53 -5.39 9.11 -2.47
N TYR A 54 -5.58 8.83 -1.18
CA TYR A 54 -6.65 9.43 -0.40
C TYR A 54 -6.09 10.01 0.89
N SER A 55 -6.46 11.24 1.21
CA SER A 55 -5.88 11.99 2.33
C SER A 55 -6.90 12.45 3.37
N GLN A 56 -8.18 12.10 3.22
CA GLN A 56 -9.21 12.50 4.19
C GLN A 56 -9.41 11.42 5.25
N VAL A 57 -9.32 11.81 6.52
CA VAL A 57 -9.39 10.90 7.67
C VAL A 57 -10.83 10.52 8.03
N SER A 58 -11.83 11.26 7.53
CA SER A 58 -13.20 11.23 8.08
C SER A 58 -14.07 10.06 7.64
N HIS A 59 -13.71 9.27 6.62
CA HIS A 59 -14.52 8.11 6.21
C HIS A 59 -13.66 6.94 5.73
N GLN A 60 -13.07 6.21 6.68
CA GLN A 60 -12.26 5.00 6.42
C GLN A 60 -13.02 3.94 5.61
N GLN A 61 -14.34 3.79 5.83
CA GLN A 61 -15.15 2.83 5.10
C GLN A 61 -15.38 3.25 3.65
N LEU A 62 -15.75 4.51 3.41
CA LEU A 62 -15.89 5.05 2.05
C LEU A 62 -14.56 4.97 1.26
N LEU A 63 -13.44 5.18 1.94
CA LEU A 63 -12.10 5.00 1.39
C LEU A 63 -11.86 3.56 0.96
N ALA A 64 -12.15 2.60 1.85
CA ALA A 64 -12.04 1.17 1.54
C ALA A 64 -12.96 0.78 0.37
N ASP A 65 -14.20 1.25 0.35
CA ASP A 65 -15.15 1.01 -0.74
C ASP A 65 -14.63 1.58 -2.07
N THR A 66 -14.08 2.80 -2.04
CA THR A 66 -13.52 3.46 -3.22
C THR A 66 -12.31 2.69 -3.76
N LEU A 67 -11.43 2.21 -2.88
CA LEU A 67 -10.26 1.40 -3.26
C LEU A 67 -10.63 -0.01 -3.73
N ALA A 68 -11.65 -0.63 -3.14
CA ALA A 68 -12.18 -1.90 -3.63
C ALA A 68 -12.73 -1.74 -5.05
N ALA A 69 -13.48 -0.65 -5.28
CA ALA A 69 -14.06 -0.33 -6.57
C ALA A 69 -13.05 0.19 -7.62
N SER A 70 -11.91 0.76 -7.21
CA SER A 70 -10.97 1.42 -8.13
C SER A 70 -10.22 0.48 -9.07
N GLY A 71 -10.25 -0.83 -8.82
CA GLY A 71 -9.44 -1.77 -9.60
C GLY A 71 -7.99 -1.85 -9.14
N CYS A 72 -7.62 -1.26 -7.99
CA CYS A 72 -6.27 -1.40 -7.43
C CYS A 72 -5.84 -2.87 -7.38
N ASP A 73 -4.61 -3.12 -7.80
CA ASP A 73 -3.93 -4.42 -7.77
C ASP A 73 -2.71 -4.43 -6.84
N ALA A 74 -2.21 -3.24 -6.47
CA ALA A 74 -1.28 -3.03 -5.36
C ALA A 74 -1.81 -1.99 -4.36
N LEU A 75 -1.45 -2.14 -3.09
CA LEU A 75 -1.82 -1.25 -2.01
C LEU A 75 -0.66 -1.06 -1.03
N ILE A 76 -0.33 0.19 -0.70
CA ILE A 76 0.65 0.53 0.35
C ILE A 76 -0.11 1.09 1.55
N CYS A 77 -0.03 0.40 2.70
CA CYS A 77 -0.82 0.71 3.88
C CYS A 77 0.04 0.89 5.14
N ASP A 78 -0.27 1.91 5.94
CA ASP A 78 0.25 2.06 7.30
C ASP A 78 -0.68 1.45 8.35
N GLN A 79 -0.17 1.24 9.57
CA GLN A 79 -0.91 0.58 10.66
C GLN A 79 -2.22 1.30 11.01
N ARG A 80 -2.29 2.63 10.87
CA ARG A 80 -3.48 3.42 11.20
C ARG A 80 -4.67 3.12 10.28
N HIS A 81 -4.41 2.56 9.10
CA HIS A 81 -5.44 2.18 8.13
C HIS A 81 -5.77 0.69 8.14
N TYR A 82 -5.23 -0.11 9.08
CA TYR A 82 -5.52 -1.54 9.14
C TYR A 82 -7.00 -1.90 9.29
N PRO A 83 -7.82 -1.17 10.07
CA PRO A 83 -9.26 -1.43 10.09
C PRO A 83 -9.91 -1.28 8.69
N ALA A 84 -9.48 -0.28 7.92
CA ALA A 84 -9.96 -0.05 6.56
C ALA A 84 -9.43 -1.12 5.59
N LEU A 85 -8.15 -1.46 5.70
CA LEU A 85 -7.50 -2.54 4.94
C LEU A 85 -8.24 -3.85 5.16
N TRP A 86 -8.49 -4.22 6.42
CA TRP A 86 -9.20 -5.44 6.79
C TRP A 86 -10.57 -5.53 6.12
N TYR A 87 -11.37 -4.47 6.26
CA TYR A 87 -12.69 -4.40 5.64
C TYR A 87 -12.59 -4.52 4.11
N MET A 88 -11.62 -3.84 3.49
CA MET A 88 -11.40 -3.89 2.05
C MET A 88 -11.02 -5.30 1.57
N LEU A 89 -10.11 -5.99 2.24
CA LEU A 89 -9.64 -7.32 1.83
C LEU A 89 -10.78 -8.36 1.88
N HIS A 90 -11.77 -8.20 2.77
CA HIS A 90 -12.97 -9.03 2.75
C HIS A 90 -13.88 -8.81 1.54
N GLN A 91 -13.85 -7.62 0.94
CA GLN A 91 -14.68 -7.27 -0.22
C GLN A 91 -13.99 -7.62 -1.55
N ILE A 92 -12.66 -7.74 -1.55
CA ILE A 92 -11.87 -7.97 -2.77
C ILE A 92 -11.62 -9.47 -2.96
N HIS A 93 -12.29 -10.06 -3.94
CA HIS A 93 -12.12 -11.47 -4.31
C HIS A 93 -10.98 -11.73 -5.31
N ARG A 94 -10.34 -10.69 -5.85
CA ARG A 94 -9.19 -10.82 -6.76
C ARG A 94 -7.87 -10.76 -5.98
N PRO A 95 -6.79 -11.42 -6.43
CA PRO A 95 -5.47 -11.24 -5.83
C PRO A 95 -5.06 -9.78 -5.81
N MET A 96 -4.43 -9.37 -4.71
CA MET A 96 -3.92 -8.02 -4.50
C MET A 96 -2.58 -8.12 -3.79
N LEU A 97 -1.64 -7.27 -4.20
CA LEU A 97 -0.39 -7.08 -3.51
C LEU A 97 -0.56 -6.01 -2.42
N VAL A 98 -0.32 -6.36 -1.16
CA VAL A 98 -0.46 -5.48 -0.01
C VAL A 98 0.90 -5.27 0.64
N ILE A 99 1.37 -4.03 0.65
CA ILE A 99 2.60 -3.61 1.32
C ILE A 99 2.24 -3.03 2.69
N LEU A 100 2.67 -3.72 3.74
CA LEU A 100 2.59 -3.30 5.13
C LEU A 100 3.87 -2.56 5.49
N ASN A 101 3.93 -1.27 5.17
CA ASN A 101 5.20 -0.54 5.12
C ASN A 101 5.86 -0.28 6.50
N GLN A 102 5.15 -0.56 7.59
CA GLN A 102 5.60 -0.41 8.97
C GLN A 102 5.86 -1.74 9.69
N GLU A 103 5.48 -2.87 9.08
CA GLU A 103 5.68 -4.19 9.69
C GLU A 103 7.01 -4.76 9.26
N VAL A 104 7.75 -5.33 10.21
CA VAL A 104 8.99 -6.06 9.90
C VAL A 104 8.66 -7.42 9.29
N TRP A 105 7.67 -8.10 9.87
CA TRP A 105 7.22 -9.44 9.50
C TRP A 105 5.72 -9.42 9.19
N THR A 106 5.27 -10.35 8.35
CA THR A 106 3.85 -10.49 8.03
C THR A 106 3.04 -10.83 9.29
N PRO A 107 2.07 -9.98 9.69
CA PRO A 107 1.22 -10.26 10.85
C PRO A 107 0.36 -11.51 10.68
N ASP A 108 0.05 -12.20 11.78
CA ASP A 108 -0.73 -13.44 11.75
C ASP A 108 -2.13 -13.30 11.12
N TRP A 109 -2.72 -12.12 11.20
CA TRP A 109 -4.03 -11.92 10.62
C TRP A 109 -4.03 -11.98 9.09
N CYS A 110 -2.89 -11.76 8.44
CA CYS A 110 -2.76 -11.85 6.98
C CYS A 110 -3.05 -13.27 6.48
N TRP A 111 -2.87 -14.30 7.32
CA TRP A 111 -3.17 -15.70 6.98
C TRP A 111 -4.65 -15.96 6.68
N GLN A 112 -5.55 -15.06 7.08
CA GLN A 112 -6.98 -15.14 6.75
C GLN A 112 -7.29 -14.71 5.31
N PHE A 113 -6.30 -14.15 4.61
CA PHE A 113 -6.42 -13.56 3.28
C PHE A 113 -5.43 -14.21 2.31
N ASP A 114 -5.49 -15.54 2.19
CA ASP A 114 -4.51 -16.38 1.48
C ASP A 114 -4.40 -16.12 -0.03
N HIS A 115 -5.44 -15.56 -0.65
CA HIS A 115 -5.45 -15.14 -2.05
C HIS A 115 -4.76 -13.79 -2.28
N HIS A 116 -4.39 -13.06 -1.23
CA HIS A 116 -3.63 -11.82 -1.30
C HIS A 116 -2.16 -12.05 -0.96
N GLN A 117 -1.27 -11.30 -1.61
CA GLN A 117 0.16 -11.33 -1.32
C GLN A 117 0.51 -10.18 -0.39
N PHE A 118 1.18 -10.46 0.71
CA PHE A 118 1.64 -9.46 1.67
C PHE A 118 3.15 -9.29 1.60
N LEU A 119 3.61 -8.04 1.59
CA LEU A 119 5.02 -7.67 1.71
C LEU A 119 5.23 -6.76 2.93
N CYS A 120 6.34 -6.97 3.63
CA CYS A 120 6.76 -6.28 4.83
C CYS A 120 8.21 -5.80 4.69
N GLN A 121 8.76 -5.08 5.66
CA GLN A 121 10.10 -4.48 5.53
C GLN A 121 11.20 -5.51 5.29
N GLN A 122 11.05 -6.75 5.76
CA GLN A 122 11.97 -7.84 5.43
C GLN A 122 12.12 -8.08 3.91
N ASP A 123 11.09 -7.78 3.13
CA ASP A 123 11.07 -8.00 1.69
C ASP A 123 11.80 -6.89 0.92
N LEU A 124 12.23 -5.81 1.59
CA LEU A 124 13.05 -4.76 0.97
C LEU A 124 14.56 -5.09 0.98
N LEU A 125 14.97 -6.17 1.65
CA LEU A 125 16.36 -6.61 1.79
C LEU A 125 16.87 -7.32 0.54
#